data_AF-A0A7S3THN1-F1
#
_entry.id   AF-A0A7S3THN1-F1
#
_cell.length_a   1.000
_cell.length_b   1.000
_cell.length_c   1.000
_cell.angle_alpha   90.00
_cell.angle_beta   90.00
_cell.angle_gamma   90.00
#
_symmetry.space_group_name_H-M   'P 1'
#
loop_
_entity.id
_entity.type
_entity.pdbx_description
1 polymer ?
#
loop_
_entity_poly.entity_id
_entity_poly.type
_entity_poly.pdbx_seq_one_letter_code
_entity_poly.pdbx_strand_id
1 'polypeptide(L)'
;PGTHCSTTRQSARRRCRAAAAAQESQLASSAMGKMKNMDKPWEDDSVDHWKPEAFAQGDMAGPLLEESSFAVLFPAYREKYLREVWPQVTSALKEQGVACQLDLIEGSMTVSTTRKTWDPYIILKARDLIKLLARSVHLQQALKALQDDVFSDVIKVGGLCSNKERFVKRRDRLLGPNGSTLKAIEILTGCYMMVQGNTVAVMGPHRGLKQVRKLVEDCFRNYHPVYHIKAMMIKRELERDPTLQQESWDRFLPKFKKQNVQRKKAKGKARKAGEHTRASRHLLGAFSEPPPCRRARRGSTRPSRPRRRRARSTSNSSLASTFCPTSRSARASRRRATKSRPRRRRRQRPSGKRASWRQRRRRRAPRRPSASRRRSAAPRTSPRR
;
A
#
# COMPACT_ATOMS: atom_id res chain seq x y z
N PRO A 1 -9.96 -71.15 36.65
CA PRO A 1 -8.47 -71.03 36.60
C PRO A 1 -7.84 -70.66 35.23
N GLY A 2 -8.60 -70.38 34.15
CA GLY A 2 -8.02 -70.29 32.80
C GLY A 2 -7.81 -68.90 32.16
N THR A 3 -8.35 -67.81 32.72
CA THR A 3 -8.49 -66.54 31.96
C THR A 3 -7.53 -65.41 32.35
N HIS A 4 -6.79 -65.51 33.46
CA HIS A 4 -5.84 -64.46 33.88
C HIS A 4 -4.40 -64.64 33.34
N CYS A 5 -4.06 -65.78 32.74
CA CYS A 5 -2.70 -66.04 32.23
C CYS A 5 -2.50 -65.56 30.77
N SER A 6 -3.57 -65.44 29.99
CA SER A 6 -3.52 -65.07 28.56
C SER A 6 -3.29 -63.58 28.34
N THR A 7 -3.88 -62.72 29.18
CA THR A 7 -3.77 -61.24 29.08
C THR A 7 -2.36 -60.75 29.42
N THR A 8 -1.69 -61.37 30.40
CA THR A 8 -0.32 -61.03 30.80
C THR A 8 0.70 -61.44 29.73
N ARG A 9 0.50 -62.62 29.10
CA ARG A 9 1.30 -63.06 27.94
C ARG A 9 1.10 -62.17 26.71
N GLN A 10 -0.12 -61.70 26.46
CA GLN A 10 -0.39 -60.77 25.34
C GLN A 10 0.20 -59.37 25.59
N SER A 11 0.15 -58.86 26.83
CA SER A 11 0.75 -57.56 27.19
C SER A 11 2.29 -57.61 27.12
N ALA A 12 2.90 -58.70 27.59
CA ALA A 12 4.34 -58.93 27.47
C ALA A 12 4.78 -59.02 26.00
N ARG A 13 4.04 -59.77 25.16
CA ARG A 13 4.33 -59.87 23.71
C ARG A 13 4.19 -58.52 22.98
N ARG A 14 3.23 -57.67 23.39
CA ARG A 14 3.09 -56.31 22.84
C ARG A 14 4.23 -55.38 23.27
N ARG A 15 4.69 -55.46 24.52
CA ARG A 15 5.86 -54.69 24.99
C ARG A 15 7.15 -55.15 24.33
N CYS A 16 7.37 -56.44 24.14
CA CYS A 16 8.52 -56.97 23.40
C CYS A 16 8.48 -56.59 21.91
N ARG A 17 7.31 -56.63 21.26
CA ARG A 17 7.17 -56.13 19.87
C ARG A 17 7.39 -54.61 19.75
N ALA A 18 6.95 -53.83 20.72
CA ALA A 18 7.18 -52.38 20.73
C ALA A 18 8.66 -52.04 20.99
N ALA A 19 9.34 -52.79 21.86
CA ALA A 19 10.77 -52.64 22.09
C ALA A 19 11.61 -53.09 20.88
N ALA A 20 11.23 -54.18 20.22
CA ALA A 20 11.86 -54.64 18.97
C ALA A 20 11.63 -53.66 17.81
N ALA A 21 10.43 -53.10 17.67
CA ALA A 21 10.14 -52.06 16.67
C ALA A 21 10.89 -50.74 16.96
N ALA A 22 11.07 -50.39 18.25
CA ALA A 22 11.89 -49.24 18.63
C ALA A 22 13.37 -49.48 18.32
N GLN A 23 13.90 -50.68 18.58
CA GLN A 23 15.26 -51.06 18.19
C GLN A 23 15.46 -51.14 16.67
N GLU A 24 14.50 -51.66 15.91
CA GLU A 24 14.54 -51.65 14.44
C GLU A 24 14.48 -50.23 13.87
N SER A 25 13.70 -49.32 14.48
CA SER A 25 13.67 -47.91 14.07
C SER A 25 14.99 -47.17 14.38
N GLN A 26 15.63 -47.48 15.52
CA GLN A 26 16.95 -46.96 15.87
C GLN A 26 18.05 -47.55 14.97
N LEU A 27 18.01 -48.85 14.68
CA LEU A 27 18.92 -49.52 13.76
C LEU A 27 18.73 -49.02 12.32
N ALA A 28 17.50 -48.80 11.86
CA ALA A 28 17.19 -48.20 10.56
C ALA A 28 17.68 -46.75 10.44
N SER A 29 17.56 -45.96 11.53
CA SER A 29 18.14 -44.60 11.57
C SER A 29 19.68 -44.61 11.59
N SER A 30 20.29 -45.63 12.20
CA SER A 30 21.75 -45.78 12.26
C SER A 30 22.34 -46.37 10.96
N ALA A 31 21.58 -47.20 10.25
CA ALA A 31 21.98 -47.86 9.00
C ALA A 31 21.84 -46.90 7.79
N MET A 32 20.86 -45.99 7.80
CA MET A 32 20.77 -44.90 6.82
C MET A 32 21.69 -43.70 7.14
N GLY A 33 22.53 -43.80 8.17
CA GLY A 33 23.42 -42.73 8.64
C GLY A 33 24.86 -42.78 8.12
N LYS A 34 25.24 -43.77 7.30
CA LYS A 34 26.66 -43.98 6.91
C LYS A 34 26.93 -44.03 5.40
N MET A 35 25.98 -43.64 4.56
CA MET A 35 26.18 -43.44 3.10
C MET A 35 25.68 -42.07 2.63
N LYS A 36 25.75 -41.05 3.49
CA LYS A 36 25.50 -39.66 3.10
C LYS A 36 26.63 -38.81 3.67
N ASN A 37 27.27 -38.05 2.78
CA ASN A 37 28.50 -37.28 2.98
C ASN A 37 29.77 -38.12 3.09
N MET A 38 30.18 -38.71 1.97
CA MET A 38 31.60 -38.56 1.64
C MET A 38 31.84 -37.05 1.51
N ASP A 39 32.81 -36.51 2.26
CA ASP A 39 33.24 -35.13 2.10
C ASP A 39 33.58 -34.94 0.63
N LYS A 40 32.76 -34.17 -0.07
CA LYS A 40 32.97 -33.89 -1.48
C LYS A 40 34.22 -33.01 -1.51
N PRO A 41 35.37 -33.48 -2.02
CA PRO A 41 36.62 -32.72 -1.95
C PRO A 41 36.60 -31.44 -2.80
N TRP A 42 35.50 -31.16 -3.51
CA TRP A 42 35.25 -29.93 -4.25
C TRP A 42 34.31 -28.95 -3.52
N GLU A 43 33.74 -29.32 -2.38
CA GLU A 43 32.98 -28.41 -1.50
C GLU A 43 33.95 -27.78 -0.49
N ASP A 44 34.87 -26.95 -0.97
CA ASP A 44 35.65 -26.06 -0.10
C ASP A 44 34.72 -24.96 0.44
N ASP A 45 34.58 -24.84 1.77
CA ASP A 45 33.82 -23.77 2.44
C ASP A 45 34.33 -22.34 2.10
N SER A 46 35.46 -22.25 1.39
CA SER A 46 36.05 -21.03 0.85
C SER A 46 35.22 -20.41 -0.30
N VAL A 47 34.55 -21.23 -1.12
CA VAL A 47 33.86 -20.75 -2.32
C VAL A 47 32.38 -20.50 -2.00
N ASP A 48 32.00 -19.22 -1.94
CA ASP A 48 30.60 -18.83 -1.73
C ASP A 48 29.82 -18.96 -3.04
N HIS A 49 29.21 -20.13 -3.22
CA HIS A 49 28.40 -20.52 -4.38
C HIS A 49 27.17 -19.63 -4.61
N TRP A 50 26.81 -18.77 -3.66
CA TRP A 50 25.62 -17.91 -3.73
C TRP A 50 25.92 -16.47 -4.13
N LYS A 51 27.19 -16.13 -4.40
CA LYS A 51 27.55 -14.82 -4.94
C LYS A 51 27.17 -14.74 -6.41
N PRO A 52 26.29 -13.80 -6.82
CA PRO A 52 25.99 -13.61 -8.23
C PRO A 52 27.23 -13.04 -8.94
N GLU A 53 27.77 -13.77 -9.91
CA GLU A 53 28.80 -13.26 -10.82
C GLU A 53 28.15 -12.36 -11.87
N ALA A 54 28.81 -11.25 -12.21
CA ALA A 54 28.34 -10.37 -13.26
C ALA A 54 28.55 -11.04 -14.62
N PHE A 55 27.47 -11.16 -15.41
CA PHE A 55 27.58 -11.65 -16.78
C PHE A 55 28.45 -10.66 -17.58
N ALA A 56 29.42 -11.16 -18.34
CA ALA A 56 30.32 -10.35 -19.15
C ALA A 56 29.99 -10.44 -20.64
N GLN A 57 30.46 -9.45 -21.40
CA GLN A 57 30.31 -9.41 -22.85
C GLN A 57 31.22 -10.48 -23.49
N GLY A 58 30.67 -11.66 -23.75
CA GLY A 58 31.39 -12.81 -24.33
C GLY A 58 30.97 -14.17 -23.79
N ASP A 59 30.27 -14.18 -22.65
CA ASP A 59 29.79 -15.42 -22.01
C ASP A 59 28.66 -16.11 -22.79
N MET A 60 28.04 -15.39 -23.74
CA MET A 60 26.98 -15.91 -24.58
C MET A 60 27.54 -16.67 -25.79
N ALA A 61 27.15 -17.94 -25.95
CA ALA A 61 27.67 -18.81 -27.02
C ALA A 61 27.28 -18.36 -28.44
N GLY A 62 26.24 -17.54 -28.60
CA GLY A 62 25.76 -17.06 -29.89
C GLY A 62 24.64 -16.03 -29.74
N PRO A 63 24.23 -15.36 -30.85
CA PRO A 63 23.20 -14.33 -30.80
C PRO A 63 21.80 -14.89 -30.50
N LEU A 64 20.94 -14.07 -29.92
CA LEU A 64 19.51 -14.40 -29.72
C LEU A 64 18.82 -14.65 -31.07
N LEU A 65 18.10 -15.78 -31.16
CA LEU A 65 17.32 -16.16 -32.33
C LEU A 65 15.99 -15.40 -32.42
N GLU A 66 15.31 -15.24 -31.28
CA GLU A 66 14.00 -14.61 -31.18
C GLU A 66 14.08 -13.19 -30.61
N GLU A 67 13.18 -12.32 -31.07
CA GLU A 67 13.01 -10.97 -30.54
C GLU A 67 11.98 -10.97 -29.40
N SER A 68 12.38 -10.46 -28.25
CA SER A 68 11.50 -10.19 -27.11
C SER A 68 11.23 -8.69 -27.06
N SER A 69 9.95 -8.32 -27.12
CA SER A 69 9.52 -6.92 -27.06
C SER A 69 8.57 -6.66 -25.87
N PHE A 70 8.75 -5.52 -25.21
CA PHE A 70 7.89 -5.07 -24.13
C PHE A 70 7.49 -3.62 -24.34
N ALA A 71 6.19 -3.34 -24.25
CA ALA A 71 5.65 -1.99 -24.34
C ALA A 71 4.97 -1.57 -23.02
N VAL A 72 5.16 -0.31 -22.64
CA VAL A 72 4.49 0.30 -21.47
C VAL A 72 3.88 1.64 -21.86
N LEU A 73 2.59 1.79 -21.59
CA LEU A 73 1.87 3.05 -21.75
C LEU A 73 2.24 4.03 -20.64
N PHE A 74 2.42 5.31 -20.99
CA PHE A 74 2.66 6.38 -20.06
C PHE A 74 1.60 7.48 -20.13
N PRO A 75 1.38 8.25 -19.04
CA PRO A 75 0.41 9.33 -19.04
C PRO A 75 0.86 10.54 -19.86
N ALA A 76 -0.07 11.20 -20.55
CA ALA A 76 0.20 12.35 -21.42
C ALA A 76 1.03 13.48 -20.75
N TYR A 77 0.83 13.76 -19.46
CA TYR A 77 1.60 14.81 -18.76
C TYR A 77 3.10 14.50 -18.63
N ARG A 78 3.51 13.23 -18.81
CA ARG A 78 4.90 12.80 -18.69
C ARG A 78 5.67 12.90 -20.01
N GLU A 79 4.96 13.10 -21.12
CA GLU A 79 5.51 13.14 -22.48
C GLU A 79 6.64 14.17 -22.63
N LYS A 80 6.44 15.40 -22.15
CA LYS A 80 7.45 16.46 -22.25
C LYS A 80 8.79 16.06 -21.62
N TYR A 81 8.73 15.47 -20.43
CA TYR A 81 9.92 14.99 -19.73
C TYR A 81 10.58 13.83 -20.47
N LEU A 82 9.79 12.86 -20.96
CA LEU A 82 10.35 11.71 -21.68
C LEU A 82 11.05 12.14 -22.96
N ARG A 83 10.48 13.09 -23.72
CA ARG A 83 11.08 13.64 -24.93
C ARG A 83 12.46 14.26 -24.68
N GLU A 84 12.62 15.01 -23.59
CA GLU A 84 13.90 15.65 -23.23
C GLU A 84 14.96 14.63 -22.80
N VAL A 85 14.53 13.53 -22.17
CA VAL A 85 15.41 12.58 -21.49
C VAL A 85 15.69 11.32 -22.32
N TRP A 86 14.90 11.09 -23.37
CA TRP A 86 14.98 9.92 -24.25
C TRP A 86 16.36 9.65 -24.86
N PRO A 87 17.15 10.67 -25.29
CA PRO A 87 18.48 10.42 -25.82
C PRO A 87 19.40 9.72 -24.81
N GLN A 88 19.30 10.10 -23.52
CA GLN A 88 20.11 9.49 -22.45
C GLN A 88 19.69 8.03 -22.19
N VAL A 89 18.38 7.73 -22.25
CA VAL A 89 17.87 6.35 -22.15
C VAL A 89 18.39 5.50 -23.30
N THR A 90 18.38 6.08 -24.51
CA THR A 90 18.83 5.40 -25.73
C THR A 90 20.32 5.07 -25.65
N SER A 91 21.17 5.98 -25.17
CA SER A 91 22.59 5.69 -24.98
C SER A 91 22.83 4.56 -23.98
N ALA A 92 22.17 4.61 -22.81
CA ALA A 92 22.33 3.59 -21.77
C ALA A 92 21.86 2.18 -22.21
N LEU A 93 20.77 2.09 -22.98
CA LEU A 93 20.28 0.80 -23.50
C LEU A 93 21.08 0.29 -24.71
N LYS A 94 21.68 1.20 -25.49
CA LYS A 94 22.58 0.83 -26.60
C LYS A 94 23.85 0.13 -26.12
N GLU A 95 24.42 0.56 -24.99
CA GLU A 95 25.57 -0.11 -24.35
C GLU A 95 25.27 -1.58 -24.04
N GLN A 96 24.00 -1.90 -23.77
CA GLN A 96 23.51 -3.23 -23.46
C GLN A 96 22.99 -4.00 -24.68
N GLY A 97 23.04 -3.39 -25.88
CA GLY A 97 22.53 -4.00 -27.11
C GLY A 97 21.00 -4.11 -27.16
N VAL A 98 20.26 -3.29 -26.41
CA VAL A 98 18.78 -3.26 -26.39
C VAL A 98 18.28 -2.09 -27.24
N ALA A 99 17.32 -2.35 -28.12
CA ALA A 99 16.65 -1.30 -28.89
C ALA A 99 15.52 -0.67 -28.06
N CYS A 100 15.32 0.64 -28.22
CA CYS A 100 14.26 1.37 -27.55
C CYS A 100 13.58 2.35 -28.51
N GLN A 101 12.24 2.40 -28.44
CA GLN A 101 11.39 3.29 -29.24
C GLN A 101 10.43 4.06 -28.33
N LEU A 102 10.16 5.31 -28.68
CA LEU A 102 9.23 6.19 -27.96
C LEU A 102 8.16 6.68 -28.92
N ASP A 103 6.93 6.23 -28.69
CA ASP A 103 5.77 6.59 -29.51
C ASP A 103 4.93 7.64 -28.79
N LEU A 104 4.95 8.85 -29.34
CA LEU A 104 4.27 10.02 -28.75
C LEU A 104 2.78 10.06 -29.11
N ILE A 105 2.39 9.41 -30.22
CA ILE A 105 1.00 9.36 -30.68
C ILE A 105 0.17 8.44 -29.79
N GLU A 106 0.67 7.22 -29.57
CA GLU A 106 0.03 6.24 -28.68
C GLU A 106 0.34 6.50 -27.20
N GLY A 107 1.45 7.19 -26.91
CA GLY A 107 1.94 7.40 -25.55
C GLY A 107 2.53 6.13 -24.95
N SER A 108 3.32 5.39 -25.74
CA SER A 108 3.94 4.11 -25.36
C SER A 108 5.48 4.19 -25.45
N MET A 109 6.14 3.44 -24.58
CA MET A 109 7.58 3.19 -24.65
C MET A 109 7.78 1.71 -24.92
N THR A 110 8.58 1.38 -25.93
CA THR A 110 8.84 0.02 -26.35
C THR A 110 10.33 -0.28 -26.20
N VAL A 111 10.66 -1.44 -25.65
CA VAL A 111 12.02 -2.00 -25.62
C VAL A 111 12.02 -3.34 -26.30
N SER A 112 13.02 -3.61 -27.14
CA SER A 112 13.18 -4.89 -27.81
C SER A 112 14.62 -5.38 -27.81
N THR A 113 14.78 -6.70 -27.77
CA THR A 113 16.11 -7.33 -27.91
C THR A 113 16.60 -7.24 -29.34
N THR A 114 17.92 -7.23 -29.51
CA THR A 114 18.55 -7.26 -30.84
C THR A 114 19.53 -8.42 -30.92
N ARG A 115 20.04 -8.73 -32.11
CA ARG A 115 21.10 -9.74 -32.30
C ARG A 115 22.41 -9.38 -31.58
N LYS A 116 22.55 -8.14 -31.11
CA LYS A 116 23.73 -7.63 -30.38
C LYS A 116 23.54 -7.64 -28.87
N THR A 117 22.37 -8.04 -28.38
CA THR A 117 22.13 -8.18 -26.93
C THR A 117 22.99 -9.31 -26.41
N TRP A 118 23.90 -9.00 -25.49
CA TRP A 118 24.85 -9.96 -24.93
C TRP A 118 24.29 -10.64 -23.67
N ASP A 119 23.60 -9.91 -22.80
CA ASP A 119 22.92 -10.47 -21.62
C ASP A 119 21.45 -10.81 -21.93
N PRO A 120 21.00 -12.07 -21.82
CA PRO A 120 19.59 -12.43 -22.04
C PRO A 120 18.63 -11.84 -20.99
N TYR A 121 19.09 -11.58 -19.75
CA TYR A 121 18.24 -11.09 -18.66
C TYR A 121 18.02 -9.57 -18.69
N ILE A 122 18.88 -8.82 -19.41
CA ILE A 122 18.83 -7.35 -19.48
C ILE A 122 17.50 -6.81 -20.00
N ILE A 123 16.78 -7.57 -20.82
CA ILE A 123 15.46 -7.16 -21.34
C ILE A 123 14.43 -7.00 -20.22
N LEU A 124 14.52 -7.81 -19.16
CA LEU A 124 13.63 -7.72 -18.01
C LEU A 124 13.93 -6.48 -17.16
N LYS A 125 15.20 -6.10 -17.05
CA LYS A 125 15.62 -4.85 -16.42
C LYS A 125 15.22 -3.63 -17.25
N ALA A 126 15.38 -3.69 -18.57
CA ALA A 126 14.95 -2.62 -19.49
C ALA A 126 13.42 -2.41 -19.43
N ARG A 127 12.65 -3.50 -19.36
CA ARG A 127 11.20 -3.47 -19.12
C ARG A 127 10.87 -2.76 -17.80
N ASP A 128 11.65 -3.02 -16.76
CA ASP A 128 11.42 -2.44 -15.45
C ASP A 128 11.84 -0.96 -15.39
N LEU A 129 12.88 -0.57 -16.12
CA LEU A 129 13.26 0.83 -16.37
C LEU A 129 12.12 1.64 -17.01
N ILE A 130 11.53 1.15 -18.10
CA ILE A 130 10.41 1.86 -18.75
C ILE A 130 9.16 1.93 -17.86
N LYS A 131 8.90 0.90 -17.04
CA LYS A 131 7.82 0.96 -16.03
C LYS A 131 8.07 2.04 -14.98
N LEU A 132 9.30 2.21 -14.52
CA LEU A 132 9.67 3.24 -13.54
C LEU A 132 9.53 4.64 -14.13
N LEU A 133 9.96 4.84 -15.38
CA LEU A 133 9.80 6.11 -16.11
C LEU A 133 8.32 6.49 -16.28
N ALA A 134 7.46 5.51 -16.60
CA ALA A 134 6.01 5.70 -16.68
C ALA A 134 5.39 6.08 -15.31
N ARG A 135 6.01 5.67 -14.20
CA ARG A 135 5.64 6.02 -12.82
C ARG A 135 6.35 7.26 -12.28
N SER A 136 6.79 8.12 -13.20
CA SER A 136 7.44 9.42 -12.94
C SER A 136 8.68 9.37 -12.04
N VAL A 137 9.38 8.25 -12.00
CA VAL A 137 10.71 8.18 -11.39
C VAL A 137 11.69 9.00 -12.25
N HIS A 138 12.64 9.66 -11.60
CA HIS A 138 13.67 10.45 -12.27
C HIS A 138 14.69 9.54 -12.95
N LEU A 139 15.16 9.90 -14.16
CA LEU A 139 16.02 9.03 -14.97
C LEU A 139 17.28 8.58 -14.22
N GLN A 140 18.01 9.50 -13.59
CA GLN A 140 19.27 9.16 -12.91
C GLN A 140 19.09 8.10 -11.83
N GLN A 141 17.90 8.07 -11.21
CA GLN A 141 17.56 7.03 -10.24
C GLN A 141 17.08 5.75 -10.94
N ALA A 142 16.32 5.88 -12.04
CA ALA A 142 15.80 4.75 -12.80
C ALA A 142 16.91 3.93 -13.49
N LEU A 143 17.97 4.57 -14.00
CA LEU A 143 19.12 3.90 -14.62
C LEU A 143 19.82 2.92 -13.69
N LYS A 144 19.75 3.13 -12.37
CA LYS A 144 20.28 2.18 -11.38
C LYS A 144 19.59 0.81 -11.43
N ALA A 145 18.37 0.72 -11.99
CA ALA A 145 17.67 -0.55 -12.18
C ALA A 145 18.34 -1.48 -13.22
N LEU A 146 19.29 -0.98 -14.01
CA LEU A 146 20.06 -1.82 -14.93
C LEU A 146 21.14 -2.64 -14.20
N GLN A 147 21.52 -2.24 -12.97
CA GLN A 147 22.46 -2.96 -12.12
C GLN A 147 21.79 -4.20 -11.51
N ASP A 148 22.55 -5.30 -11.34
CA ASP A 148 22.03 -6.58 -10.82
C ASP A 148 21.54 -6.53 -9.37
N ASP A 149 22.16 -5.71 -8.52
CA ASP A 149 21.81 -5.60 -7.10
C ASP A 149 20.49 -4.85 -6.84
N VAL A 150 20.04 -4.08 -7.84
CA VAL A 150 18.93 -3.14 -7.71
C VAL A 150 17.70 -3.67 -8.43
N PHE A 151 16.74 -4.13 -7.64
CA PHE A 151 15.45 -4.58 -8.14
C PHE A 151 14.43 -3.45 -8.09
N SER A 152 13.37 -3.55 -8.89
CA SER A 152 12.27 -2.59 -8.88
C SER A 152 10.93 -3.26 -8.59
N ASP A 153 10.03 -2.51 -7.95
CA ASP A 153 8.70 -2.98 -7.63
C ASP A 153 7.66 -1.86 -7.74
N VAL A 154 6.50 -2.17 -8.35
CA VAL A 154 5.38 -1.23 -8.50
C VAL A 154 4.19 -1.74 -7.71
N ILE A 155 4.02 -1.22 -6.50
CA ILE A 155 2.97 -1.61 -5.58
C ILE A 155 1.68 -0.90 -5.95
N LYS A 156 0.66 -1.68 -6.33
CA LYS A 156 -0.69 -1.18 -6.58
C LYS A 156 -1.43 -0.99 -5.26
N VAL A 157 -1.80 0.26 -4.98
CA VAL A 157 -2.51 0.65 -3.76
C VAL A 157 -3.98 0.98 -4.04
N GLY A 158 -4.30 1.26 -5.31
CA GLY A 158 -5.68 1.39 -5.76
C GLY A 158 -6.50 0.14 -5.39
N GLY A 159 -7.65 0.36 -4.74
CA GLY A 159 -8.54 -0.72 -4.28
C GLY A 159 -8.36 -1.14 -2.82
N LEU A 160 -7.23 -0.85 -2.17
CA LEU A 160 -7.03 -1.17 -0.74
C LEU A 160 -7.93 -0.34 0.19
N CYS A 161 -8.40 0.81 -0.27
CA CYS A 161 -9.31 1.69 0.44
C CYS A 161 -10.49 2.06 -0.45
N SER A 162 -11.71 1.74 -0.03
CA SER A 162 -12.93 2.07 -0.79
C SER A 162 -13.18 3.59 -0.84
N ASN A 163 -12.97 4.29 0.27
CA ASN A 163 -13.27 5.72 0.38
C ASN A 163 -12.09 6.57 -0.10
N LYS A 164 -12.31 7.43 -1.10
CA LYS A 164 -11.29 8.33 -1.68
C LYS A 164 -10.65 9.26 -0.65
N GLU A 165 -11.42 9.86 0.25
CA GLU A 165 -10.88 10.74 1.30
C GLU A 165 -9.95 10.00 2.27
N ARG A 166 -10.32 8.76 2.62
CA ARG A 166 -9.52 7.91 3.50
C ARG A 166 -8.23 7.49 2.80
N PHE A 167 -8.30 7.21 1.50
CA PHE A 167 -7.14 6.90 0.68
C PHE A 167 -6.14 8.05 0.67
N VAL A 168 -6.59 9.29 0.42
CA VAL A 168 -5.72 10.48 0.44
C VAL A 168 -5.07 10.66 1.82
N LYS A 169 -5.86 10.57 2.91
CA LYS A 169 -5.31 10.68 4.28
C LYS A 169 -4.28 9.59 4.62
N ARG A 170 -4.47 8.35 4.14
CA ARG A 170 -3.51 7.25 4.36
C ARG A 170 -2.26 7.37 3.49
N ARG A 171 -2.40 7.88 2.26
CA ARG A 171 -1.28 8.20 1.39
C ARG A 171 -0.42 9.33 1.96
N ASP A 172 -1.05 10.40 2.42
CA ASP A 172 -0.35 11.53 3.02
C ASP A 172 0.32 11.12 4.34
N ARG A 173 -0.26 10.18 5.08
CA ARG A 173 0.36 9.53 6.25
C ARG A 173 1.64 8.76 5.88
N LEU A 174 1.64 8.06 4.75
CA LEU A 174 2.83 7.33 4.25
C LEU A 174 3.97 8.30 3.89
N LEU A 175 3.64 9.42 3.24
CA LEU A 175 4.60 10.49 2.93
C LEU A 175 5.16 11.12 4.23
N GLY A 176 4.27 11.40 5.17
CA GLY A 176 4.57 12.14 6.39
C GLY A 176 4.74 13.65 6.15
N PRO A 177 4.87 14.45 7.22
CA PRO A 177 5.13 15.88 7.09
C PRO A 177 6.47 16.09 6.40
N ASN A 178 6.49 16.93 5.35
CA ASN A 178 7.67 17.24 4.53
C ASN A 178 8.41 16.01 3.98
N GLY A 179 7.74 14.87 3.81
CA GLY A 179 8.39 13.63 3.32
C GLY A 179 9.29 12.94 4.34
N SER A 180 9.28 13.35 5.62
CA SER A 180 10.17 12.80 6.66
C SER A 180 10.01 11.29 6.87
N THR A 181 8.77 10.79 6.81
CA THR A 181 8.47 9.36 7.00
C THR A 181 8.96 8.54 5.81
N LEU A 182 8.75 9.04 4.59
CA LEU A 182 9.28 8.43 3.37
C LEU A 182 10.81 8.36 3.44
N LYS A 183 11.48 9.47 3.80
CA LYS A 183 12.94 9.50 3.87
C LYS A 183 13.50 8.55 4.92
N ALA A 184 12.83 8.41 6.06
CA ALA A 184 13.22 7.44 7.09
C ALA A 184 13.13 5.99 6.56
N ILE A 185 12.08 5.65 5.81
CA ILE A 185 11.94 4.33 5.21
C ILE A 185 13.05 4.08 4.19
N GLU A 186 13.40 5.07 3.36
CA GLU A 186 14.49 4.94 2.40
C GLU A 186 15.83 4.62 3.09
N ILE A 187 16.17 5.36 4.15
CA ILE A 187 17.43 5.15 4.89
C ILE A 187 17.44 3.76 5.56
N LEU A 188 16.31 3.33 6.12
CA LEU A 188 16.18 2.04 6.83
C LEU A 188 16.13 0.82 5.91
N THR A 189 15.76 0.97 4.64
CA THR A 189 15.64 -0.16 3.72
C THR A 189 16.71 -0.15 2.63
N GLY A 190 17.41 0.98 2.45
CA GLY A 190 18.30 1.18 1.30
C GLY A 190 17.53 1.29 -0.01
N CYS A 191 16.20 1.42 0.05
CA CYS A 191 15.35 1.56 -1.12
C CYS A 191 15.07 3.03 -1.43
N TYR A 192 14.84 3.33 -2.70
CA TYR A 192 14.23 4.57 -3.16
C TYR A 192 12.73 4.36 -3.33
N MET A 193 11.92 5.33 -2.90
CA MET A 193 10.46 5.24 -2.97
C MET A 193 9.83 6.49 -3.60
N MET A 194 8.97 6.28 -4.59
CA MET A 194 8.18 7.34 -5.22
C MET A 194 6.69 7.02 -5.07
N VAL A 195 5.97 7.85 -4.31
CA VAL A 195 4.52 7.70 -4.09
C VAL A 195 3.79 8.58 -5.10
N GLN A 196 3.08 7.95 -6.04
CA GLN A 196 2.35 8.67 -7.08
C GLN A 196 0.93 8.13 -7.27
N GLY A 197 -0.07 8.99 -7.05
CA GLY A 197 -1.47 8.65 -7.31
C GLY A 197 -1.91 7.40 -6.54
N ASN A 198 -2.19 6.32 -7.27
CA ASN A 198 -2.69 5.04 -6.77
C ASN A 198 -1.60 3.95 -6.67
N THR A 199 -0.35 4.29 -6.97
CA THR A 199 0.77 3.35 -7.00
C THR A 199 1.96 3.90 -6.24
N VAL A 200 2.78 3.00 -5.70
CA VAL A 200 4.07 3.34 -5.09
C VAL A 200 5.13 2.58 -5.88
N ALA A 201 6.03 3.31 -6.52
CA ALA A 201 7.21 2.74 -7.17
C ALA A 201 8.33 2.65 -6.13
N VAL A 202 9.01 1.52 -6.08
CA VAL A 202 10.10 1.24 -5.15
C VAL A 202 11.26 0.66 -5.94
N MET A 203 12.49 1.05 -5.59
CA MET A 203 13.72 0.50 -6.16
C MET A 203 14.71 0.18 -5.04
N GLY A 204 15.47 -0.90 -5.14
CA GLY A 204 16.54 -1.22 -4.20
C GLY A 204 16.73 -2.72 -4.00
N PRO A 205 17.41 -3.13 -2.91
CA PRO A 205 17.72 -4.53 -2.67
C PRO A 205 16.47 -5.35 -2.33
N HIS A 206 16.48 -6.64 -2.67
CA HIS A 206 15.34 -7.56 -2.50
C HIS A 206 14.80 -7.61 -1.06
N ARG A 207 15.70 -7.64 -0.06
CA ARG A 207 15.33 -7.63 1.36
C ARG A 207 14.53 -6.38 1.72
N GLY A 208 14.96 -5.23 1.21
CA GLY A 208 14.28 -3.95 1.42
C GLY A 208 12.91 -3.91 0.73
N LEU A 209 12.81 -4.37 -0.51
CA LEU A 209 11.55 -4.42 -1.27
C LEU A 209 10.46 -5.21 -0.54
N LYS A 210 10.79 -6.39 0.00
CA LYS A 210 9.84 -7.21 0.78
C LYS A 210 9.33 -6.46 2.02
N GLN A 211 10.18 -5.71 2.70
CA GLN A 211 9.80 -4.93 3.88
C GLN A 211 8.92 -3.74 3.49
N VAL A 212 9.29 -2.99 2.45
CA VAL A 212 8.53 -1.85 1.95
C VAL A 212 7.15 -2.28 1.48
N ARG A 213 7.04 -3.38 0.74
CA ARG A 213 5.76 -3.93 0.28
C ARG A 213 4.80 -4.19 1.44
N LYS A 214 5.26 -4.89 2.48
CA LYS A 214 4.46 -5.15 3.69
C LYS A 214 4.06 -3.85 4.39
N LEU A 215 5.01 -2.91 4.55
CA LEU A 215 4.76 -1.61 5.18
C LEU A 215 3.69 -0.81 4.44
N VAL A 216 3.77 -0.73 3.11
CA VAL A 216 2.80 0.01 2.29
C VAL A 216 1.43 -0.63 2.40
N GLU A 217 1.31 -1.95 2.21
CA GLU A 217 0.03 -2.65 2.35
C GLU A 217 -0.61 -2.42 3.72
N ASP A 218 0.16 -2.54 4.81
CA ASP A 218 -0.34 -2.38 6.16
C ASP A 218 -0.72 -0.93 6.50
N CYS A 219 0.02 0.05 5.98
CA CYS A 219 -0.34 1.47 6.07
C CYS A 219 -1.72 1.72 5.46
N PHE A 220 -2.03 1.09 4.33
CA PHE A 220 -3.34 1.18 3.70
C PHE A 220 -4.40 0.31 4.39
N ARG A 221 -4.02 -0.73 5.16
CA ARG A 221 -4.91 -1.49 6.07
C ARG A 221 -5.15 -0.82 7.43
N ASN A 222 -4.80 0.46 7.58
CA ASN A 222 -4.98 1.30 8.78
C ASN A 222 -3.91 1.19 9.87
N TYR A 223 -2.80 0.49 9.63
CA TYR A 223 -1.64 0.60 10.51
C TYR A 223 -0.91 1.92 10.26
N HIS A 224 -0.18 2.42 11.25
CA HIS A 224 0.62 3.64 11.09
C HIS A 224 2.06 3.26 10.69
N PRO A 225 2.68 3.90 9.68
CA PRO A 225 4.01 3.52 9.21
C PRO A 225 5.09 3.62 10.30
N VAL A 226 4.90 4.51 11.28
CA VAL A 226 5.78 4.64 12.46
C VAL A 226 5.99 3.32 13.20
N TYR A 227 4.99 2.41 13.25
CA TYR A 227 5.18 1.11 13.90
C TYR A 227 6.17 0.24 13.14
N HIS A 228 6.08 0.21 11.81
CA HIS A 228 7.04 -0.51 10.97
C HIS A 228 8.43 0.15 11.03
N ILE A 229 8.50 1.48 11.05
CA ILE A 229 9.77 2.21 11.20
C ILE A 229 10.47 1.81 12.50
N LYS A 230 9.76 1.81 13.63
CA LYS A 230 10.31 1.37 14.92
C LYS A 230 10.77 -0.09 14.87
N ALA A 231 9.97 -0.98 14.27
CA ALA A 231 10.35 -2.37 14.12
C ALA A 231 11.60 -2.56 13.23
N MET A 232 11.73 -1.79 12.15
CA MET A 232 12.91 -1.82 11.27
C MET A 232 14.14 -1.23 11.95
N MET A 233 13.99 -0.18 12.77
CA MET A 233 15.08 0.37 13.58
C MET A 233 15.62 -0.67 14.56
N ILE A 234 14.73 -1.29 15.34
CA ILE A 234 15.11 -2.32 16.32
C ILE A 234 15.77 -3.51 15.60
N LYS A 235 15.24 -3.95 14.45
CA LYS A 235 15.89 -5.02 13.67
C LYS A 235 17.29 -4.66 13.21
N ARG A 236 17.51 -3.44 12.71
CA ARG A 236 18.85 -2.98 12.32
C ARG A 236 19.82 -2.89 13.50
N GLU A 237 19.34 -2.52 14.67
CA GLU A 237 20.15 -2.51 15.90
C GLU A 237 20.50 -3.95 16.32
N LEU A 238 19.54 -4.86 16.34
CA LEU A 238 19.76 -6.29 16.65
C LEU A 238 20.65 -7.00 15.63
N GLU A 239 20.57 -6.63 14.34
CA GLU A 239 21.44 -7.17 13.29
C GLU A 239 22.92 -6.80 13.51
N ARG A 240 23.19 -5.68 14.17
CA ARG A 240 24.56 -5.22 14.47
C ARG A 240 25.19 -6.04 15.59
N ASP A 241 24.39 -6.58 16.51
CA ASP A 241 24.87 -7.37 17.64
C ASP A 241 25.12 -8.83 17.20
N PRO A 242 26.37 -9.34 17.24
CA PRO A 242 26.70 -10.66 16.71
C PRO A 242 26.12 -11.82 17.53
N THR A 243 25.88 -11.63 18.84
CA THR A 243 25.40 -12.67 19.75
C THR A 243 23.96 -13.10 19.47
N LEU A 244 23.13 -12.18 19.00
CA LEU A 244 21.68 -12.37 18.84
C LEU A 244 21.28 -12.78 17.41
N GLN A 245 22.25 -12.94 16.49
CA GLN A 245 21.95 -13.22 15.09
C GLN A 245 21.28 -14.58 14.87
N GLN A 246 21.59 -15.57 15.72
CA GLN A 246 21.03 -16.92 15.63
C GLN A 246 19.70 -17.07 16.39
N GLU A 247 19.35 -16.13 17.27
CA GLU A 247 18.15 -16.20 18.11
C GLU A 247 16.92 -15.55 17.45
N SER A 248 15.73 -15.99 17.86
CA SER A 248 14.48 -15.38 17.39
C SER A 248 14.25 -13.98 18.00
N TRP A 249 14.00 -12.97 17.17
CA TRP A 249 13.86 -11.56 17.62
C TRP A 249 12.46 -11.15 18.10
N ASP A 250 11.48 -12.05 18.10
CA ASP A 250 10.06 -11.73 18.40
C ASP A 250 9.81 -11.17 19.81
N ARG A 251 10.74 -11.39 20.73
CA ARG A 251 10.70 -10.83 22.09
C ARG A 251 10.90 -9.31 22.09
N PHE A 252 11.77 -8.80 21.22
CA PHE A 252 12.16 -7.39 21.17
C PHE A 252 11.24 -6.55 20.27
N LEU A 253 10.50 -7.21 19.38
CA LEU A 253 9.59 -6.51 18.47
C LEU A 253 8.36 -5.97 19.22
N PRO A 254 7.98 -4.70 18.98
CA PRO A 254 6.77 -4.13 19.56
C PRO A 254 5.52 -4.80 18.99
N LYS A 255 4.83 -5.60 19.81
CA LYS A 255 3.57 -6.25 19.43
C LYS A 255 2.40 -5.30 19.60
N PHE A 256 1.78 -4.88 18.51
CA PHE A 256 0.59 -4.04 18.56
C PHE A 256 -0.66 -4.90 18.79
N LYS A 257 -1.24 -4.83 20.00
CA LYS A 257 -2.54 -5.43 20.29
C LYS A 257 -3.65 -4.49 19.80
N LYS A 258 -4.51 -4.97 18.90
CA LYS A 258 -5.71 -4.23 18.49
C LYS A 258 -6.67 -4.14 19.67
N GLN A 259 -6.70 -2.99 20.35
CA GLN A 259 -7.69 -2.75 21.40
C GLN A 259 -9.07 -2.53 20.76
N ASN A 260 -9.93 -3.54 20.82
CA ASN A 260 -11.34 -3.39 20.44
C ASN A 260 -12.11 -2.74 21.59
N VAL A 261 -11.84 -1.46 21.84
CA VAL A 261 -12.53 -0.71 22.90
C VAL A 261 -14.00 -0.58 22.52
N GLN A 262 -14.86 -1.23 23.31
CA GLN A 262 -16.32 -1.16 23.17
C GLN A 262 -16.75 0.31 23.23
N ARG A 263 -17.33 0.83 22.15
CA ARG A 263 -17.90 2.19 22.15
C ARG A 263 -19.14 2.20 23.03
N LYS A 264 -19.29 3.24 23.86
CA LYS A 264 -20.51 3.47 24.65
C LYS A 264 -21.72 3.41 23.71
N LYS A 265 -22.64 2.48 23.98
CA LYS A 265 -23.94 2.43 23.31
C LYS A 265 -24.66 3.74 23.59
N ALA A 266 -25.10 4.44 22.53
CA ALA A 266 -25.91 5.64 22.71
C ALA A 266 -27.17 5.26 23.50
N LYS A 267 -27.38 5.87 24.67
CA LYS A 267 -28.64 5.71 25.41
C LYS A 267 -29.76 6.18 24.48
N GLY A 268 -30.64 5.26 24.10
CA GLY A 268 -31.79 5.60 23.26
C GLY A 268 -32.58 6.71 23.94
N LYS A 269 -32.91 7.78 23.21
CA LYS A 269 -33.86 8.79 23.70
C LYS A 269 -35.15 8.03 24.05
N ALA A 270 -35.50 7.98 25.33
CA ALA A 270 -36.81 7.50 25.76
C ALA A 270 -37.86 8.33 25.01
N ARG A 271 -38.68 7.65 24.21
CA ARG A 271 -39.91 8.28 23.71
C ARG A 271 -40.74 8.54 24.97
N LYS A 272 -41.03 9.81 25.27
CA LYS A 272 -42.09 10.13 26.23
C LYS A 272 -43.36 9.46 25.71
N ALA A 273 -43.81 8.41 26.39
CA ALA A 273 -45.13 7.86 26.18
C ALA A 273 -46.12 8.95 26.59
N GLY A 274 -46.93 9.42 25.64
CA GLY A 274 -48.05 10.28 25.95
C GLY A 274 -49.04 9.50 26.79
N GLU A 275 -49.37 10.08 27.94
CA GLU A 275 -50.42 9.67 28.84
C GLU A 275 -51.76 9.67 28.09
N HIS A 276 -52.33 8.50 27.86
CA HIS A 276 -53.75 8.35 27.63
C HIS A 276 -54.25 7.20 28.50
N THR A 277 -54.80 7.58 29.63
CA THR A 277 -55.72 6.79 30.45
C THR A 277 -56.85 6.24 29.59
N ARG A 278 -57.03 4.92 29.58
CA ARG A 278 -58.37 4.34 29.40
C ARG A 278 -58.49 3.07 30.24
N ALA A 279 -59.50 3.11 31.09
CA ALA A 279 -59.87 2.12 32.07
C ALA A 279 -60.23 0.75 31.45
N SER A 280 -59.85 -0.28 32.19
CA SER A 280 -60.56 -1.52 32.50
C SER A 280 -61.57 -2.09 31.49
N ARG A 281 -61.25 -3.29 30.98
CA ARG A 281 -62.23 -4.39 30.92
C ARG A 281 -61.53 -5.76 30.85
N HIS A 282 -61.77 -6.56 31.89
CA HIS A 282 -61.67 -8.03 31.96
C HIS A 282 -62.30 -8.72 30.72
N LEU A 283 -62.07 -9.97 30.31
CA LEU A 283 -61.52 -11.22 30.90
C LEU A 283 -61.29 -12.23 29.73
N LEU A 284 -60.50 -13.28 29.99
CA LEU A 284 -60.45 -14.63 29.34
C LEU A 284 -59.67 -14.85 28.01
N GLY A 285 -58.46 -15.39 28.19
CA GLY A 285 -57.98 -16.69 27.69
C GLY A 285 -58.20 -17.13 26.24
N ALA A 286 -57.10 -17.22 25.47
CA ALA A 286 -56.85 -18.31 24.52
C ALA A 286 -55.35 -18.34 24.11
N PHE A 287 -54.81 -19.55 24.06
CA PHE A 287 -53.48 -19.93 23.56
C PHE A 287 -53.27 -19.56 22.08
N SER A 288 -52.09 -19.02 21.73
CA SER A 288 -51.37 -19.32 20.46
C SER A 288 -49.97 -18.68 20.43
N GLU A 289 -48.98 -19.51 20.09
CA GLU A 289 -47.57 -19.36 19.67
C GLU A 289 -46.86 -17.98 19.57
N PRO A 290 -45.54 -17.90 19.85
CA PRO A 290 -44.77 -16.67 19.77
C PRO A 290 -44.37 -16.33 18.31
N PRO A 291 -44.45 -15.05 17.87
CA PRO A 291 -44.02 -14.66 16.53
C PRO A 291 -42.49 -14.54 16.45
N PRO A 292 -41.89 -14.72 15.26
CA PRO A 292 -40.44 -14.71 15.10
C PRO A 292 -39.86 -13.29 15.24
N CYS A 293 -38.68 -13.23 15.85
CA CYS A 293 -37.85 -12.03 15.99
C CYS A 293 -37.61 -11.29 14.65
N ARG A 294 -38.42 -10.28 14.35
CA ARG A 294 -38.11 -9.31 13.28
C ARG A 294 -37.06 -8.32 13.77
N ARG A 295 -35.81 -8.53 13.34
CA ARG A 295 -34.76 -7.49 13.30
C ARG A 295 -35.35 -6.21 12.71
N ALA A 296 -35.32 -5.12 13.49
CA ALA A 296 -35.71 -3.79 13.05
C ALA A 296 -34.83 -3.31 11.88
N ARG A 297 -35.29 -3.51 10.64
CA ARG A 297 -34.81 -2.78 9.47
C ARG A 297 -35.29 -1.34 9.59
N ARG A 298 -34.42 -0.44 10.06
CA ARG A 298 -34.57 1.01 9.85
C ARG A 298 -34.08 1.34 8.45
N GLY A 299 -34.93 1.98 7.65
CA GLY A 299 -34.51 2.73 6.46
C GLY A 299 -35.36 2.53 5.21
N SER A 300 -36.62 2.94 5.23
CA SER A 300 -37.35 3.30 4.00
C SER A 300 -37.54 4.82 3.98
N THR A 301 -36.59 5.55 3.39
CA THR A 301 -36.80 6.95 3.02
C THR A 301 -37.70 6.99 1.79
N ARG A 302 -39.01 7.12 2.01
CA ARG A 302 -39.95 7.59 0.98
C ARG A 302 -39.89 9.13 1.01
N PRO A 303 -39.51 9.84 -0.05
CA PRO A 303 -39.54 11.29 -0.04
C PRO A 303 -40.97 11.75 -0.33
N SER A 304 -41.80 11.88 0.71
CA SER A 304 -43.05 12.64 0.60
C SER A 304 -42.70 14.13 0.56
N ARG A 305 -42.67 14.71 -0.65
CA ARG A 305 -42.65 16.18 -0.81
C ARG A 305 -43.90 16.76 -0.15
N PRO A 306 -43.80 17.72 0.80
CA PRO A 306 -44.99 18.38 1.31
C PRO A 306 -45.56 19.30 0.22
N ARG A 307 -46.83 19.08 -0.14
CA ARG A 307 -47.62 19.92 -1.05
C ARG A 307 -47.68 21.35 -0.48
N ARG A 308 -47.14 22.33 -1.21
CA ARG A 308 -47.38 23.76 -0.92
C ARG A 308 -48.89 24.01 -0.89
N ARG A 309 -49.41 24.51 0.23
CA ARG A 309 -50.78 25.05 0.31
C ARG A 309 -50.90 26.20 -0.70
N ARG A 310 -51.69 26.03 -1.76
CA ARG A 310 -52.12 27.14 -2.62
C ARG A 310 -53.28 27.85 -1.91
N ALA A 311 -53.14 29.15 -1.72
CA ALA A 311 -54.21 30.01 -1.22
C ALA A 311 -55.38 30.01 -2.22
N ARG A 312 -56.61 29.90 -1.71
CA ARG A 312 -57.84 30.20 -2.46
C ARG A 312 -57.95 31.72 -2.56
N SER A 313 -57.99 32.24 -3.78
CA SER A 313 -58.65 33.51 -4.09
C SER A 313 -59.63 33.22 -5.22
N THR A 314 -60.90 33.27 -4.86
CA THR A 314 -62.08 33.31 -5.73
C THR A 314 -62.09 34.60 -6.54
N SER A 315 -62.30 34.52 -7.86
CA SER A 315 -63.51 35.04 -8.53
C SER A 315 -63.36 35.15 -10.06
N ASN A 316 -64.42 34.71 -10.72
CA ASN A 316 -65.05 35.21 -11.95
C ASN A 316 -64.49 34.97 -13.37
N SER A 317 -65.52 34.81 -14.22
CA SER A 317 -65.66 34.88 -15.68
C SER A 317 -65.15 33.67 -16.47
N SER A 318 -65.97 32.68 -16.83
CA SER A 318 -67.09 32.67 -17.80
C SER A 318 -66.64 32.54 -19.26
N LEU A 319 -67.33 31.64 -19.98
CA LEU A 319 -67.38 31.43 -21.43
C LEU A 319 -66.24 30.55 -21.99
N ALA A 320 -66.56 29.29 -22.34
CA ALA A 320 -66.96 28.86 -23.69
C ALA A 320 -65.72 28.83 -24.61
N SER A 321 -65.36 27.79 -25.37
CA SER A 321 -66.06 26.64 -25.89
C SER A 321 -65.03 25.78 -26.66
N THR A 322 -65.36 24.50 -26.86
CA THR A 322 -65.12 23.76 -28.12
C THR A 322 -63.71 23.25 -28.47
N PHE A 323 -63.64 21.92 -28.56
CA PHE A 323 -62.88 21.10 -29.51
C PHE A 323 -61.36 20.91 -29.34
N CYS A 324 -61.00 19.65 -29.07
CA CYS A 324 -59.93 18.95 -29.79
C CYS A 324 -60.49 18.47 -31.15
N PRO A 325 -59.66 18.28 -32.20
CA PRO A 325 -58.95 17.00 -32.30
C PRO A 325 -57.54 17.04 -32.93
N THR A 326 -56.82 15.98 -32.58
CA THR A 326 -55.72 15.27 -33.25
C THR A 326 -55.54 15.43 -34.77
N SER A 327 -54.29 15.61 -35.22
CA SER A 327 -53.55 14.73 -36.16
C SER A 327 -52.17 15.36 -36.47
N ARG A 328 -51.06 14.67 -36.25
CA ARG A 328 -50.31 13.81 -37.20
C ARG A 328 -49.85 14.54 -38.48
N SER A 329 -48.56 14.89 -38.53
CA SER A 329 -47.57 14.46 -39.55
C SER A 329 -46.58 15.55 -39.98
N ALA A 330 -45.45 15.06 -40.52
CA ALA A 330 -44.54 15.70 -41.48
C ALA A 330 -43.45 16.68 -40.99
N ARG A 331 -42.24 16.09 -40.88
CA ARG A 331 -41.01 16.42 -41.62
C ARG A 331 -40.75 17.86 -42.11
N ALA A 332 -39.50 18.25 -41.82
CA ALA A 332 -38.51 18.85 -42.71
C ALA A 332 -38.35 20.38 -42.72
N SER A 333 -37.12 20.78 -42.32
CA SER A 333 -36.28 21.82 -42.90
C SER A 333 -36.89 23.18 -43.24
N ARG A 334 -36.38 24.25 -42.60
CA ARG A 334 -35.68 25.34 -43.32
C ARG A 334 -34.98 26.28 -42.34
N ARG A 335 -33.74 26.59 -42.69
CA ARG A 335 -32.94 27.70 -42.14
C ARG A 335 -33.69 29.01 -42.36
N ARG A 336 -33.62 29.94 -41.41
CA ARG A 336 -33.10 31.31 -41.62
C ARG A 336 -32.97 32.05 -40.29
N ALA A 337 -31.85 32.75 -40.20
CA ALA A 337 -31.42 33.56 -39.08
C ALA A 337 -32.17 34.89 -39.02
N THR A 338 -32.35 35.43 -37.81
CA THR A 338 -32.26 36.88 -37.53
C THR A 338 -32.03 37.17 -36.04
N LYS A 339 -30.86 37.75 -35.76
CA LYS A 339 -30.55 38.87 -34.84
C LYS A 339 -31.34 39.02 -33.51
N SER A 340 -30.62 39.01 -32.38
CA SER A 340 -30.60 40.16 -31.43
C SER A 340 -29.56 40.03 -30.28
N ARG A 341 -28.51 40.86 -30.39
CA ARG A 341 -27.77 41.67 -29.39
C ARG A 341 -27.12 41.08 -28.10
N PRO A 342 -26.03 41.73 -27.61
CA PRO A 342 -25.02 41.12 -26.74
C PRO A 342 -25.21 41.44 -25.24
N ARG A 343 -24.80 40.51 -24.36
CA ARG A 343 -24.68 40.77 -22.92
C ARG A 343 -23.22 41.05 -22.51
N ARG A 344 -23.00 42.33 -22.19
CA ARG A 344 -22.06 42.93 -21.22
C ARG A 344 -20.83 42.12 -20.78
N ARG A 345 -19.68 42.71 -21.16
CA ARG A 345 -18.34 42.61 -20.56
C ARG A 345 -18.39 42.40 -19.03
N ARG A 346 -17.80 41.31 -18.53
CA ARG A 346 -17.37 41.19 -17.14
C ARG A 346 -15.86 41.42 -17.10
N ARG A 347 -15.49 42.59 -16.56
CA ARG A 347 -14.10 43.05 -16.39
C ARG A 347 -13.29 42.04 -15.58
N GLN A 348 -12.08 41.80 -16.06
CA GLN A 348 -10.96 41.22 -15.35
C GLN A 348 -10.64 42.04 -14.08
N ARG A 349 -10.31 41.38 -12.98
CA ARG A 349 -9.60 41.98 -11.85
C ARG A 349 -8.25 41.26 -11.72
N PRO A 350 -7.12 41.98 -11.72
CA PRO A 350 -5.82 41.36 -11.52
C PRO A 350 -5.51 41.15 -10.04
N SER A 351 -4.66 40.15 -9.84
CA SER A 351 -3.94 39.74 -8.65
C SER A 351 -3.07 40.83 -8.03
N GLY A 352 -3.02 40.90 -6.70
CA GLY A 352 -1.95 41.60 -5.99
C GLY A 352 -2.22 41.74 -4.49
N LYS A 353 -1.21 41.38 -3.68
CA LYS A 353 -1.06 41.58 -2.22
C LYS A 353 -1.59 40.47 -1.29
N ARG A 354 -0.74 39.45 -1.10
CA ARG A 354 -0.59 38.73 0.17
C ARG A 354 0.71 39.22 0.83
N ALA A 355 0.61 39.91 1.97
CA ALA A 355 1.65 39.95 3.01
C ALA A 355 1.15 40.73 4.24
N SER A 356 0.85 40.01 5.34
CA SER A 356 1.15 40.37 6.75
C SER A 356 0.20 39.65 7.74
N TRP A 357 0.40 38.35 7.92
CA TRP A 357 -0.09 37.64 9.12
C TRP A 357 1.10 37.16 9.94
N ARG A 358 1.92 38.11 10.39
CA ARG A 358 2.98 37.92 11.38
C ARG A 358 3.06 39.16 12.27
N GLN A 359 2.18 39.23 13.27
CA GLN A 359 2.41 39.99 14.52
C GLN A 359 1.21 39.81 15.47
N ARG A 360 1.04 38.60 16.03
CA ARG A 360 0.24 38.42 17.24
C ARG A 360 0.59 37.16 18.01
N ARG A 361 1.89 36.87 18.17
CA ARG A 361 2.41 35.89 19.15
C ARG A 361 3.84 36.27 19.57
N ARG A 362 3.96 37.35 20.34
CA ARG A 362 5.15 37.63 21.17
C ARG A 362 4.68 38.21 22.51
N ARG A 363 4.20 37.34 23.41
CA ARG A 363 4.31 37.48 24.87
C ARG A 363 4.21 36.07 25.46
N ARG A 364 5.06 35.80 26.46
CA ARG A 364 5.31 34.52 27.16
C ARG A 364 6.49 33.70 26.60
N ALA A 365 7.70 34.16 26.92
CA ALA A 365 8.86 33.29 27.10
C ALA A 365 8.94 32.87 28.58
N PRO A 366 9.31 31.63 28.94
CA PRO A 366 9.73 31.29 30.29
C PRO A 366 11.21 31.63 30.50
N ARG A 367 11.50 32.17 31.69
CA ARG A 367 12.85 32.48 32.17
C ARG A 367 13.69 31.20 32.26
N ARG A 368 14.91 31.21 31.71
CA ARG A 368 15.98 30.25 32.02
C ARG A 368 16.81 30.79 33.19
N PRO A 369 17.27 29.98 34.16
CA PRO A 369 18.21 30.42 35.18
C PRO A 369 19.65 30.45 34.63
N SER A 370 20.37 31.48 35.04
CA SER A 370 21.79 31.75 34.79
C SER A 370 22.68 30.78 35.58
N ALA A 371 23.56 30.06 34.89
CA ALA A 371 24.67 29.33 35.50
C ALA A 371 25.92 29.53 34.65
N SER A 372 26.75 30.49 35.03
CA SER A 372 28.16 30.56 34.63
C SER A 372 28.94 31.43 35.60
N ARG A 373 29.66 30.80 36.54
CA ARG A 373 30.97 31.29 36.99
C ARG A 373 31.85 30.07 37.26
N ARG A 374 32.72 29.78 36.29
CA ARG A 374 33.92 28.96 36.45
C ARG A 374 35.01 29.83 37.08
N ARG A 375 35.55 29.40 38.21
CA ARG A 375 36.92 29.55 38.75
C ARG A 375 36.97 28.47 39.86
N SER A 376 37.95 27.61 40.07
CA SER A 376 39.34 27.44 39.62
C SER A 376 39.84 26.25 40.45
N ALA A 377 40.37 25.19 39.85
CA ALA A 377 41.28 24.22 40.50
C ALA A 377 41.67 23.11 39.50
N ALA A 378 42.95 23.08 39.14
CA ALA A 378 43.62 21.87 38.66
C ALA A 378 44.76 21.60 39.65
N PRO A 379 45.01 20.35 40.08
CA PRO A 379 46.18 20.01 40.87
C PRO A 379 47.32 19.59 39.93
N ARG A 380 48.50 20.18 40.11
CA ARG A 380 49.77 19.63 39.63
C ARG A 380 50.82 19.82 40.71
N THR A 381 51.03 18.72 41.44
CA THR A 381 52.33 18.13 41.76
C THR A 381 53.57 19.03 41.73
N SER A 382 54.18 19.13 42.90
CA SER A 382 55.48 19.70 43.28
C SER A 382 56.66 19.15 42.45
N PRO A 383 57.81 19.85 42.49
CA PRO A 383 59.01 19.17 42.99
C PRO A 383 59.89 20.03 43.91
N ARG A 384 60.53 19.36 44.90
CA ARG A 384 61.73 19.77 45.67
C ARG A 384 61.55 21.02 46.56
N ARG A 385 61.77 20.98 47.87
CA ARG A 385 62.91 20.46 48.64
C ARG A 385 62.45 20.09 50.04
#